data_AF-A0A1J5H3Z8-F1
#
_entry.id   AF-A0A1J5H3Z8-F1
#
_cell.length_a   1.000
_cell.length_b   1.000
_cell.length_c   1.000
_cell.angle_alpha   90.00
_cell.angle_beta   90.00
_cell.angle_gamma   90.00
#
_symmetry.space_group_name_H-M   'P 1'
#
loop_
_entity.id
_entity.type
_entity.pdbx_description
1 polymer ?
#
loop_
_entity_poly.entity_id
_entity_poly.type
_entity_poly.pdbx_seq_one_letter_code
_entity_poly.pdbx_strand_id
1 'polypeptide(L)'
;MGNFLTWNFWFSLRPGAFVSGSLRMVLGFIGLLIILTIAAGVVKRRWAKSLYANFWSGLFTFFWTNALIGLLLTFFNYEMVPFLSARFWLLVWAAGLIVWLAFIVRLVVKIPQKKALLEKEKEFKKYIP
;
A
#
# COMPACT_ATOMS: atom_id res chain seq x y z
N MET A 1 -16.84 4.72 26.59
CA MET A 1 -16.79 4.02 25.28
C MET A 1 -16.53 5.07 24.22
N GLY A 2 -15.41 4.98 23.48
CA GLY A 2 -15.02 6.02 22.54
C GLY A 2 -15.92 6.00 21.30
N ASN A 3 -16.57 7.12 21.00
CA ASN A 3 -17.36 7.27 19.78
C ASN A 3 -16.39 7.31 18.57
N PHE A 4 -16.08 6.16 17.99
CA PHE A 4 -15.22 6.05 16.79
C PHE A 4 -15.85 6.70 15.54
N LEU A 5 -17.15 7.01 15.60
CA LEU A 5 -17.94 7.58 14.49
C LEU A 5 -18.17 9.09 14.60
N THR A 6 -17.70 9.77 15.65
CA THR A 6 -17.89 11.23 15.73
C THR A 6 -16.88 11.96 14.87
N TRP A 7 -17.34 12.95 14.12
CA TRP A 7 -16.50 13.84 13.30
C TRP A 7 -15.34 14.44 14.10
N ASN A 8 -15.60 14.87 15.34
CA ASN A 8 -14.60 15.43 16.24
C ASN A 8 -13.47 14.44 16.60
N PHE A 9 -13.72 13.12 16.53
CA PHE A 9 -12.68 12.12 16.77
C PHE A 9 -11.62 12.12 15.66
N TRP A 10 -12.02 12.40 14.41
CA TRP A 10 -11.15 12.34 13.23
C TRP A 10 -10.48 13.69 12.92
N PHE A 11 -11.20 14.79 13.13
CA PHE A 11 -10.76 16.14 12.76
C PHE A 11 -10.23 16.99 13.94
N SER A 12 -10.06 16.40 15.13
CA SER A 12 -9.37 17.09 16.22
C SER A 12 -7.89 17.31 15.88
N LEU A 13 -7.44 18.57 15.91
CA LEU A 13 -6.03 18.97 15.71
C LEU A 13 -5.11 18.45 16.83
N ARG A 14 -5.61 18.29 18.05
CA ARG A 14 -4.87 17.68 19.16
C ARG A 14 -5.62 16.45 19.67
N PRO A 15 -5.59 15.34 18.92
CA PRO A 15 -6.09 14.11 19.48
C PRO A 15 -5.19 13.74 20.65
N GLY A 16 -5.77 13.54 21.84
CA GLY A 16 -5.04 12.91 22.94
C GLY A 16 -4.46 11.56 22.51
N ALA A 17 -3.50 11.05 23.29
CA ALA A 17 -2.84 9.77 23.03
C ALA A 17 -3.85 8.68 22.61
N PHE A 18 -3.46 7.82 21.67
CA PHE A 18 -4.33 6.72 21.22
C PHE A 18 -4.86 5.95 22.43
N VAL A 19 -6.17 5.67 22.41
CA VAL A 19 -6.76 4.70 23.34
C VAL A 19 -6.03 3.38 23.10
N SER A 20 -5.54 2.73 24.15
CA SER A 20 -4.62 1.57 24.07
C SER A 20 -5.02 0.49 23.06
N GLY A 21 -6.33 0.27 22.83
CA GLY A 21 -6.82 -0.63 21.79
C GLY A 21 -6.59 -0.16 20.35
N SER A 22 -6.80 1.13 20.05
CA SER A 22 -6.62 1.69 18.70
C SER A 22 -5.16 1.68 18.25
N LEU A 23 -4.22 1.93 19.16
CA LEU A 23 -2.79 1.84 18.88
C LEU A 23 -2.38 0.41 18.49
N ARG A 24 -2.87 -0.59 19.23
CA ARG A 24 -2.59 -2.01 18.93
C ARG A 24 -3.13 -2.42 17.57
N MET A 25 -4.31 -1.94 17.18
CA MET A 25 -4.86 -2.20 15.84
C MET A 25 -3.98 -1.61 14.73
N VAL A 26 -3.57 -0.34 14.87
CA VAL A 26 -2.71 0.33 13.87
C VAL A 26 -1.35 -0.36 13.78
N LEU A 27 -0.71 -0.67 14.91
CA LEU A 27 0.56 -1.39 14.94
C LEU A 27 0.44 -2.81 14.37
N GLY A 28 -0.65 -3.52 14.68
CA GLY A 28 -0.94 -4.84 14.10
C GLY A 28 -1.10 -4.77 12.57
N PHE A 29 -1.80 -3.75 12.07
CA PHE A 29 -1.94 -3.51 10.63
C PHE A 29 -0.60 -3.19 9.96
N ILE A 30 0.23 -2.33 10.57
CA ILE A 30 1.58 -2.03 10.08
C ILE A 30 2.45 -3.30 10.08
N GLY A 31 2.40 -4.10 11.16
CA GLY A 31 3.09 -5.38 11.24
C GLY A 31 2.69 -6.33 10.12
N LEU A 32 1.39 -6.40 9.81
CA LEU A 32 0.89 -7.16 8.67
C LEU A 32 1.45 -6.63 7.34
N LEU A 33 1.47 -5.30 7.11
CA LEU A 33 2.05 -4.70 5.91
C LEU A 33 3.54 -5.04 5.75
N ILE A 34 4.30 -5.08 6.85
CA ILE A 34 5.72 -5.46 6.83
C ILE A 34 5.87 -6.94 6.42
N ILE A 35 5.07 -7.85 7.00
CA ILE A 35 5.07 -9.27 6.63
C ILE A 35 4.74 -9.44 5.15
N LEU A 36 3.71 -8.74 4.66
CA LEU A 36 3.32 -8.75 3.24
C LEU A 36 4.40 -8.17 2.34
N THR A 37 5.16 -7.18 2.80
CA THR A 37 6.32 -6.63 2.08
C THR A 37 7.40 -7.69 1.89
N ILE A 38 7.74 -8.43 2.95
CA ILE A 38 8.74 -9.50 2.90
C ILE A 38 8.27 -10.60 1.93
N ALA A 39 7.01 -11.04 2.07
CA ALA A 39 6.42 -12.04 1.18
C ALA A 39 6.44 -11.58 -0.29
N ALA A 40 6.02 -10.35 -0.57
CA ALA A 40 6.06 -9.77 -1.91
C ALA A 40 7.49 -9.65 -2.45
N GLY A 41 8.48 -9.35 -1.61
CA GLY A 41 9.90 -9.30 -1.99
C GLY A 41 10.47 -10.66 -2.40
N VAL A 42 10.14 -11.71 -1.64
CA VAL A 42 10.52 -13.10 -1.96
C VAL A 42 9.90 -13.53 -3.29
N VAL A 43 8.59 -13.28 -3.46
CA VAL A 43 7.88 -13.65 -4.68
C VAL A 43 8.38 -12.83 -5.88
N LYS A 44 8.62 -11.52 -5.71
CA LYS A 44 9.25 -10.66 -6.72
C LYS A 44 10.56 -11.25 -7.23
N ARG A 45 11.44 -11.71 -6.33
CA ARG A 45 12.72 -12.32 -6.71
C ARG A 45 12.53 -13.64 -7.47
N ARG A 46 11.58 -14.48 -7.04
CA ARG A 46 11.26 -15.75 -7.71
C ARG A 46 10.67 -15.58 -9.10
N TRP A 47 9.84 -14.56 -9.30
CA TRP A 47 9.10 -14.31 -10.54
C TRP A 47 9.67 -13.15 -11.37
N ALA A 48 10.93 -12.76 -11.13
CA ALA A 48 11.57 -11.61 -11.77
C ALA A 48 11.62 -11.69 -13.30
N LYS A 49 11.67 -12.90 -13.88
CA LYS A 49 11.65 -13.12 -15.34
C LYS A 49 10.25 -13.31 -15.93
N SER A 50 9.21 -13.30 -15.10
CA SER A 50 7.83 -13.50 -15.53
C SER A 50 7.20 -12.18 -15.99
N LEU A 51 6.15 -12.28 -16.80
CA LEU A 51 5.34 -11.12 -17.22
C LEU A 51 4.65 -10.41 -16.05
N TYR A 52 4.56 -11.08 -14.90
CA TYR A 52 4.06 -10.54 -13.65
C TYR A 52 5.13 -9.85 -12.80
N ALA A 53 6.39 -9.77 -13.24
CA ALA A 53 7.47 -9.14 -12.48
C ALA A 53 7.14 -7.68 -12.11
N ASN A 54 6.54 -6.93 -13.04
CA ASN A 54 6.11 -5.54 -12.80
C ASN A 54 5.00 -5.45 -11.75
N PHE A 55 4.08 -6.43 -11.73
CA PHE A 55 3.03 -6.49 -10.72
C PHE A 55 3.59 -6.77 -9.32
N TRP A 56 4.46 -7.78 -9.20
CA TRP A 56 5.09 -8.10 -7.92
C TRP A 56 6.00 -6.97 -7.43
N SER A 57 6.68 -6.27 -8.34
CA SER A 57 7.43 -5.06 -7.99
C SER A 57 6.51 -3.94 -7.51
N GLY A 58 5.38 -3.73 -8.18
CA GLY A 58 4.37 -2.77 -7.75
C GLY A 58 3.78 -3.08 -6.37
N LEU A 59 3.44 -4.34 -6.11
CA LEU A 59 2.97 -4.79 -4.80
C LEU A 59 4.02 -4.62 -3.71
N PHE A 60 5.28 -4.97 -3.98
CA PHE A 60 6.36 -4.78 -3.03
C PHE A 60 6.52 -3.30 -2.66
N THR A 61 6.59 -2.41 -3.66
CA THR A 61 6.67 -0.96 -3.43
C THR A 61 5.44 -0.45 -2.68
N PHE A 62 4.25 -0.93 -3.02
CA PHE A 62 3.01 -0.58 -2.33
C PHE A 62 3.07 -0.95 -0.83
N PHE A 63 3.36 -2.21 -0.49
CA PHE A 63 3.41 -2.61 0.91
C PHE A 63 4.53 -1.91 1.67
N TRP A 64 5.71 -1.77 1.06
CA TRP A 64 6.86 -1.11 1.67
C TRP A 64 6.59 0.37 1.98
N THR A 65 6.13 1.13 0.98
CA THR A 65 5.86 2.56 1.14
C THR A 65 4.74 2.78 2.16
N ASN A 66 3.72 1.94 2.17
CA ASN A 66 2.63 2.08 3.14
C ASN A 66 3.04 1.65 4.55
N ALA A 67 3.87 0.63 4.72
CA ALA A 67 4.45 0.29 6.03
C ALA A 67 5.28 1.46 6.57
N LEU A 68 6.08 2.10 5.72
CA LEU A 68 6.89 3.27 6.10
C LEU A 68 6.02 4.48 6.47
N ILE A 69 5.01 4.81 5.67
CA ILE A 69 4.07 5.91 5.97
C ILE A 69 3.31 5.62 7.27
N GLY A 70 2.82 4.39 7.45
CA GLY A 70 2.14 3.98 8.67
C GLY A 70 3.02 4.18 9.91
N LEU A 71 4.29 3.76 9.84
CA LEU A 71 5.26 3.96 10.91
C LEU A 71 5.49 5.45 11.21
N LEU A 72 5.67 6.28 10.17
CA LEU A 72 5.84 7.73 10.32
C LEU A 72 4.63 8.39 10.96
N LEU A 73 3.41 8.01 10.55
CA LEU A 73 2.17 8.54 11.14
C LEU A 73 2.05 8.14 12.61
N THR A 74 2.38 6.90 12.98
CA THR A 74 2.41 6.49 14.39
C THR A 74 3.49 7.24 15.19
N PHE A 75 4.65 7.49 14.59
CA PHE A 75 5.73 8.25 15.22
C PHE A 75 5.32 9.70 15.48
N PHE A 76 4.74 10.40 14.50
CA PHE A 76 4.25 11.77 14.69
C PHE A 76 3.09 11.87 15.69
N ASN A 77 2.28 10.82 15.80
CA ASN A 77 1.26 10.75 16.83
C ASN A 77 1.87 10.58 18.24
N TYR A 78 2.91 9.75 18.37
CA TYR A 78 3.64 9.57 19.62
C TYR A 78 4.32 10.88 20.08
N GLU A 79 4.97 11.58 19.15
CA GLU A 79 5.59 12.90 19.38
C GLU A 79 4.56 14.04 19.55
N MET A 80 3.26 13.73 19.46
CA MET A 80 2.14 14.69 19.58
C MET A 80 2.31 15.94 18.71
N VAL A 81 2.88 15.79 17.51
CA VAL A 81 3.13 16.92 16.61
C VAL A 81 1.78 17.55 16.21
N PRO A 82 1.51 18.84 16.50
CA PRO A 82 0.15 19.40 16.48
C PRO A 82 -0.63 19.27 15.15
N PHE A 83 0.05 19.17 14.01
CA PHE A 83 -0.61 19.04 12.70
C PHE A 83 -0.50 17.62 12.13
N LEU A 84 0.63 16.95 12.35
CA LEU A 84 0.92 15.62 11.81
C LEU A 84 0.37 14.48 12.68
N SER A 85 0.05 14.74 13.95
CA SER A 85 -0.62 13.78 14.84
C SER A 85 -2.12 13.65 14.59
N ALA A 86 -2.71 14.54 13.77
CA ALA A 86 -4.13 14.55 13.48
C ALA A 86 -4.56 13.21 12.86
N ARG A 87 -5.60 12.60 13.43
CA ARG A 87 -6.14 11.30 12.99
C ARG A 87 -6.69 11.34 11.56
N PHE A 88 -6.99 12.54 11.05
CA PHE A 88 -7.29 12.80 9.65
C PHE A 88 -6.27 12.19 8.68
N TRP A 89 -4.98 12.23 9.02
CA TRP A 89 -3.94 11.65 8.16
C TRP A 89 -4.08 10.14 7.97
N LEU A 90 -4.65 9.43 8.94
CA LEU A 90 -4.95 8.00 8.79
C LEU A 90 -6.05 7.76 7.76
N LEU A 91 -7.06 8.64 7.69
CA LEU A 91 -8.12 8.55 6.67
C LEU A 91 -7.58 8.86 5.28
N VAL A 92 -6.77 9.91 5.16
CA VAL A 92 -6.12 10.27 3.90
C VAL A 92 -5.21 9.13 3.42
N TRP A 93 -4.44 8.55 4.34
CA TRP A 93 -3.59 7.41 4.06
C TRP A 93 -4.40 6.17 3.63
N ALA A 94 -5.50 5.86 4.33
CA ALA A 94 -6.40 4.77 3.96
C ALA A 94 -7.06 4.98 2.58
N ALA A 95 -7.47 6.21 2.26
CA ALA A 95 -7.99 6.53 0.93
C ALA A 95 -6.90 6.37 -0.15
N GLY A 96 -5.67 6.84 0.13
CA GLY A 96 -4.51 6.66 -0.75
C GLY A 96 -4.18 5.19 -1.02
N LEU A 97 -4.24 4.34 0.02
CA LEU A 97 -4.10 2.89 -0.09
C LEU A 97 -5.09 2.30 -1.10
N ILE A 98 -6.38 2.64 -0.97
CA ILE A 98 -7.44 2.10 -1.84
C ILE A 98 -7.23 2.53 -3.30
N VAL A 99 -6.96 3.82 -3.52
CA VAL A 99 -6.75 4.36 -4.87
C VAL A 99 -5.53 3.71 -5.53
N TRP A 100 -4.41 3.61 -4.81
CA TRP A 100 -3.19 3.03 -5.36
C TRP A 100 -3.33 1.52 -5.61
N LEU A 101 -4.00 0.79 -4.70
CA LEU A 101 -4.31 -0.62 -4.91
C LEU A 101 -5.15 -0.82 -6.18
N ALA A 102 -6.14 0.04 -6.43
CA ALA A 102 -6.95 -0.02 -7.65
C ALA A 102 -6.11 0.17 -8.93
N PHE A 103 -5.11 1.06 -8.91
CA PHE A 103 -4.18 1.21 -10.05
C PHE A 103 -3.34 -0.05 -10.28
N ILE A 104 -2.85 -0.69 -9.20
CA ILE A 104 -2.06 -1.93 -9.30
C ILE A 104 -2.91 -3.07 -9.87
N VAL A 105 -4.15 -3.23 -9.39
CA VAL A 105 -5.08 -4.26 -9.90
C VAL A 105 -5.41 -4.02 -11.37
N ARG A 106 -5.66 -2.77 -11.78
CA ARG A 106 -5.89 -2.41 -13.19
C ARG A 106 -4.70 -2.77 -14.09
N LEU A 107 -3.47 -2.68 -13.58
CA LEU A 107 -2.28 -3.09 -14.33
C LEU A 107 -2.28 -4.60 -14.61
N VAL A 108 -2.72 -5.43 -13.65
CA VAL A 108 -2.82 -6.90 -13.83
C VAL A 108 -3.83 -7.27 -14.90
N VAL A 109 -5.00 -6.64 -14.88
CA VAL A 109 -6.07 -6.91 -15.86
C VAL A 109 -5.62 -6.59 -17.30
N LYS A 110 -4.68 -5.66 -17.48
CA LYS A 110 -4.10 -5.31 -18.79
C LYS A 110 -2.93 -6.21 -19.24
N ILE A 111 -2.40 -7.09 -18.37
CA ILE A 111 -1.30 -8.02 -18.72
C ILE A 111 -1.66 -9.00 -19.86
N PRO A 112 -2.85 -9.65 -19.91
CA PRO A 112 -3.17 -10.57 -21.00
C PRO A 112 -3.21 -9.90 -22.37
N GLN A 113 -3.62 -8.62 -22.45
CA GLN A 113 -3.58 -7.85 -23.70
C GLN A 113 -2.14 -7.60 -24.18
N LYS A 114 -1.22 -7.32 -23.25
CA LYS A 114 0.21 -7.17 -23.57
C LYS A 114 0.87 -8.50 -23.98
N LYS A 115 0.42 -9.63 -23.41
CA LYS A 115 0.85 -10.97 -23.87
C LYS A 115 0.52 -11.20 -25.33
N ALA A 116 -0.73 -10.95 -25.72
CA ALA A 116 -1.19 -11.14 -27.09
C ALA A 116 -0.43 -10.25 -28.09
N LEU A 117 -0.07 -9.02 -27.68
CA LEU A 117 0.74 -8.13 -28.51
C LEU A 117 2.17 -8.66 -28.71
N LEU A 118 2.81 -9.12 -27.62
CA LEU A 118 4.16 -9.68 -27.66
C LEU A 118 4.25 -10.98 -28.47
N GLU A 119 3.21 -11.81 -28.45
CA GLU A 119 3.13 -13.00 -29.31
C GLU A 119 3.02 -12.63 -30.79
N LYS A 120 2.18 -11.64 -31.13
CA LYS A 120 2.10 -11.12 -32.51
C LYS A 120 3.41 -10.48 -33.00
N GLU A 121 4.12 -9.75 -32.14
CA GLU A 121 5.44 -9.20 -32.49
C GLU A 121 6.50 -10.29 -32.68
N LYS A 122 6.45 -11.37 -31.90
CA LYS A 122 7.35 -12.53 -32.08
C LYS A 122 7.05 -13.27 -33.37
N GLU A 123 5.78 -13.42 -33.74
CA GLU A 123 5.39 -13.96 -35.04
C GLU A 123 5.89 -13.06 -36.17
N PHE A 124 5.66 -11.74 -36.12
CA PHE A 124 6.15 -10.81 -37.13
C PHE A 124 7.68 -10.83 -37.29
N LYS A 125 8.43 -10.84 -36.18
CA LYS A 125 9.90 -10.94 -36.20
C LYS A 125 10.42 -12.28 -36.72
N LYS A 126 9.62 -13.35 -36.69
CA LYS A 126 9.99 -14.63 -37.29
C LYS A 126 10.04 -14.57 -38.82
N TYR A 127 9.33 -13.60 -39.43
CA TYR A 127 9.21 -13.44 -40.88
C TYR A 127 10.07 -12.31 -41.46
N ILE A 128 10.80 -11.57 -40.62
CA ILE A 128 11.71 -10.51 -41.07
C ILE A 128 13.14 -10.96 -40.68
N PRO A 129 14.01 -11.27 -41.67
CA PRO A 129 15.39 -11.69 -41.43
C PRO A 129 16.26 -10.59 -40.81
#